data_AF-F4N2K9-F1
#
_entry.id   AF-F4N2K9-F1
#
_cell.length_a   1.000
_cell.length_b   1.000
_cell.length_c   1.000
_cell.angle_alpha   90.00
_cell.angle_beta   90.00
_cell.angle_gamma   90.00
#
_symmetry.space_group_name_H-M   'P 1'
#
loop_
_entity.id
_entity.type
_entity.pdbx_description
1 polymer ?
#
loop_
_entity_poly.entity_id
_entity_poly.type
_entity_poly.pdbx_seq_one_letter_code
_entity_poly.pdbx_strand_id
1 'polypeptide(L)'
;MMDHSGVFGNYLQNIQDDGNMRAPMMSQKGISNQLASFDGEPIYNDLELLNRWLEQQKNGGDTRSATFMNIIPLHDGNRFVGTNKTADYRTRAQTLFDQLNTFLEELEKSGRKVMVVVVPEHGAALVGDKMQMSGLRDIPSPGITHIPVGIKLIGMKAPQPASPVVVSAPSSYLAISELVSRMVDGKVFSAENVDWQTLTQGLPETALISENDNAIVMQYQGKPYIRLNGGDWVPYPQ
;
A
#
# COMPACT_ATOMS: atom_id res chain seq x y z
N MET A 1 -0.59 9.69 -8.17
CA MET A 1 -1.87 10.14 -7.57
C MET A 1 -1.70 10.14 -6.07
N MET A 2 -2.26 11.12 -5.35
CA MET A 2 -2.13 11.20 -3.90
C MET A 2 -3.42 11.75 -3.30
N ASP A 3 -3.82 11.27 -2.12
CA ASP A 3 -4.90 11.85 -1.32
C ASP A 3 -4.43 13.01 -0.42
N HIS A 4 -3.19 13.46 -0.61
CA HIS A 4 -2.52 14.51 0.14
C HIS A 4 -1.57 15.29 -0.79
N SER A 5 -0.99 16.39 -0.32
CA SER A 5 -0.10 17.22 -1.14
C SER A 5 1.27 16.59 -1.41
N GLY A 6 1.71 15.69 -0.53
CA GLY A 6 3.07 15.14 -0.49
C GLY A 6 4.14 16.11 0.01
N VAL A 7 3.78 17.25 0.61
CA VAL A 7 4.73 18.25 1.12
C VAL A 7 5.40 17.79 2.42
N PHE A 8 4.64 17.20 3.35
CA PHE A 8 5.18 16.74 4.62
C PHE A 8 6.33 15.73 4.41
N GLY A 9 7.44 15.93 5.13
CA GLY A 9 8.63 15.08 5.03
C GLY A 9 9.30 15.09 3.65
N ASN A 10 8.97 16.07 2.79
CA ASN A 10 9.39 16.12 1.38
C ASN A 10 8.97 14.88 0.58
N TYR A 11 7.87 14.21 0.94
CA TYR A 11 7.49 12.92 0.37
C TYR A 11 7.39 12.91 -1.16
N LEU A 12 6.71 13.90 -1.76
CA LEU A 12 6.59 14.02 -3.22
C LEU A 12 7.95 14.26 -3.88
N GLN A 13 8.82 15.05 -3.25
CA GLN A 13 10.17 15.31 -3.75
C GLN A 13 11.02 14.04 -3.72
N ASN A 14 10.98 13.26 -2.63
CA ASN A 14 11.71 11.99 -2.50
C ASN A 14 11.23 10.97 -3.56
N ILE A 15 9.92 10.90 -3.83
CA ILE A 15 9.39 10.08 -4.93
C ILE A 15 9.93 10.51 -6.29
N GLN A 16 10.08 11.82 -6.52
CA GLN A 16 10.60 12.35 -7.78
C GLN A 16 12.09 12.12 -7.93
N ASP A 17 12.86 12.33 -6.86
CA ASP A 17 14.33 12.31 -6.91
C ASP A 17 14.90 10.91 -6.73
N ASP A 18 14.44 10.18 -5.72
CA ASP A 18 14.92 8.82 -5.41
C ASP A 18 14.12 7.76 -6.17
N GLY A 19 12.80 7.94 -6.26
CA GLY A 19 11.90 7.04 -7.01
C GLY A 19 11.90 7.30 -8.53
N ASN A 20 12.54 8.37 -8.99
CA ASN A 20 12.59 8.82 -10.38
C ASN A 20 11.21 8.95 -11.06
N MET A 21 10.15 9.23 -10.29
CA MET A 21 8.79 9.34 -10.81
C MET A 21 8.52 10.78 -11.25
N ARG A 22 8.62 11.04 -12.56
CA ARG A 22 8.47 12.39 -13.15
C ARG A 22 7.06 12.72 -13.66
N ALA A 23 6.10 11.80 -13.48
CA ALA A 23 4.73 12.04 -13.90
C ALA A 23 4.09 13.17 -13.07
N PRO A 24 3.31 14.07 -13.68
CA PRO A 24 2.64 15.13 -12.94
C PRO A 24 1.59 14.55 -11.97
N MET A 25 1.41 15.22 -10.84
CA MET A 25 0.35 14.86 -9.89
C MET A 25 -1.03 15.09 -10.50
N MET A 26 -1.91 14.09 -10.37
CA MET A 26 -3.31 14.24 -10.78
C MET A 26 -3.97 15.35 -9.97
N SER A 27 -4.76 16.21 -10.63
CA SER A 27 -5.44 17.31 -9.95
C SER A 27 -6.36 16.84 -8.83
N GLN A 28 -6.20 17.46 -7.67
CA GLN A 28 -7.04 17.28 -6.47
C GLN A 28 -8.16 18.35 -6.38
N LYS A 29 -8.23 19.27 -7.35
CA LYS A 29 -9.22 20.37 -7.33
C LYS A 29 -10.65 19.80 -7.25
N GLY A 30 -11.43 20.30 -6.29
CA GLY A 30 -12.82 19.91 -6.12
C GLY A 30 -13.04 18.50 -5.58
N ILE A 31 -12.00 17.81 -5.10
CA ILE A 31 -12.16 16.60 -4.28
C ILE A 31 -12.45 17.02 -2.84
N SER A 32 -13.45 16.41 -2.21
CA SER A 32 -13.80 16.67 -0.82
C SER A 32 -12.77 16.07 0.16
N ASN A 33 -12.77 16.52 1.41
CA ASN A 33 -11.97 15.92 2.47
C ASN A 33 -12.79 15.88 3.78
N GLN A 34 -12.67 14.79 4.52
CA GLN A 34 -13.26 14.63 5.85
C GLN A 34 -12.20 14.57 6.95
N LEU A 35 -10.94 14.39 6.55
CA LEU A 35 -9.78 14.37 7.42
C LEU A 35 -8.87 15.56 7.09
N ALA A 36 -8.14 15.98 8.12
CA ALA A 36 -6.94 16.79 8.00
C ALA A 36 -5.78 16.00 8.62
N SER A 37 -4.59 16.12 8.03
CA SER A 37 -3.35 15.59 8.58
C SER A 37 -2.98 16.31 9.88
N PHE A 38 -1.97 15.78 10.58
CA PHE A 38 -1.50 16.36 11.84
C PHE A 38 -0.91 17.77 11.68
N ASP A 39 -0.44 18.15 10.49
CA ASP A 39 0.03 19.49 10.11
C ASP A 39 -1.08 20.37 9.51
N GLY A 40 -2.31 19.87 9.41
CA GLY A 40 -3.51 20.63 9.04
C GLY A 40 -3.83 20.61 7.54
N GLU A 41 -3.04 19.92 6.72
CA GLU A 41 -3.36 19.74 5.30
C GLU A 41 -4.59 18.85 5.09
N PRO A 42 -5.37 19.07 4.02
CA PRO A 42 -6.50 18.20 3.71
C PRO A 42 -6.03 16.81 3.31
N ILE A 43 -6.70 15.78 3.85
CA ILE A 43 -6.62 14.40 3.36
C ILE A 43 -7.90 14.11 2.58
N TYR A 44 -7.75 14.08 1.26
CA TYR A 44 -8.81 13.99 0.28
C TYR A 44 -9.54 12.64 0.33
N ASN A 45 -10.79 12.64 -0.14
CA ASN A 45 -11.62 11.45 -0.22
C ASN A 45 -11.08 10.46 -1.27
N ASP A 46 -10.63 9.28 -0.84
CA ASP A 46 -10.01 8.28 -1.71
C ASP A 46 -10.94 7.80 -2.82
N LEU A 47 -12.22 7.56 -2.51
CA LEU A 47 -13.20 7.10 -3.50
C LEU A 47 -13.44 8.15 -4.60
N GLU A 48 -13.53 9.44 -4.24
CA GLU A 48 -13.68 10.51 -5.23
C GLU A 48 -12.44 10.62 -6.14
N LEU A 49 -11.23 10.50 -5.57
CA LEU A 49 -9.97 10.46 -6.32
C LEU A 49 -9.90 9.26 -7.27
N LEU A 50 -10.24 8.07 -6.77
CA LEU A 50 -10.23 6.83 -7.55
C LEU A 50 -11.28 6.86 -8.68
N ASN A 51 -12.47 7.40 -8.43
CA ASN A 51 -13.49 7.59 -9.45
C ASN A 51 -13.04 8.57 -10.54
N ARG A 52 -12.40 9.69 -10.16
CA ARG A 52 -11.78 10.62 -11.11
C ARG A 52 -10.71 9.93 -11.96
N TRP A 53 -9.86 9.11 -11.34
CA TRP A 53 -8.88 8.32 -12.08
C TRP A 53 -9.56 7.39 -13.10
N LEU A 54 -10.62 6.69 -12.69
CA LEU A 54 -11.36 5.77 -13.56
C LEU A 54 -12.01 6.50 -14.74
N GLU A 55 -12.58 7.69 -14.52
CA GLU A 55 -13.11 8.54 -15.60
C GLU A 55 -12.01 8.94 -16.60
N GLN A 56 -10.84 9.33 -16.12
CA GLN A 56 -9.70 9.64 -17.00
C GLN A 56 -9.24 8.42 -17.81
N GLN A 57 -9.20 7.23 -17.19
CA GLN A 57 -8.86 5.99 -17.91
C GLN A 57 -9.92 5.63 -18.96
N LYS A 58 -11.21 5.82 -18.67
CA LYS A 58 -12.30 5.61 -19.64
C LYS A 58 -12.14 6.54 -20.85
N ASN A 59 -11.81 7.80 -20.62
CA ASN A 59 -11.60 8.79 -21.69
C ASN A 59 -10.30 8.56 -22.48
N GLY A 60 -9.30 7.89 -21.87
CA GLY A 60 -8.02 7.54 -22.51
C GLY A 60 -8.05 6.29 -23.40
N GLY A 61 -9.20 5.63 -23.55
CA GLY A 61 -9.36 4.42 -24.36
C GLY A 61 -8.65 3.19 -23.79
N ASP A 62 -8.13 2.34 -24.67
CA ASP A 62 -7.52 1.03 -24.35
C ASP A 62 -6.01 1.08 -24.14
N THR A 63 -5.46 2.28 -23.88
CA THR A 63 -4.02 2.45 -23.65
C THR A 63 -3.59 1.77 -22.35
N ARG A 64 -2.49 1.01 -22.38
CA ARG A 64 -1.86 0.47 -21.17
C ARG A 64 -1.28 1.61 -20.35
N SER A 65 -1.62 1.66 -19.07
CA SER A 65 -1.11 2.65 -18.12
C SER A 65 -0.70 1.98 -16.81
N ALA A 66 0.19 2.62 -16.06
CA ALA A 66 0.54 2.26 -14.70
C ALA A 66 0.37 3.50 -13.82
N THR A 67 -0.29 3.37 -12.69
CA THR A 67 -0.54 4.48 -11.76
C THR A 67 -0.02 4.11 -10.38
N PHE A 68 0.89 4.94 -9.87
CA PHE A 68 1.22 4.93 -8.45
C PHE A 68 0.23 5.83 -7.70
N MET A 69 -0.38 5.29 -6.65
CA MET A 69 -1.24 6.02 -5.73
C MET A 69 -0.68 5.87 -4.31
N ASN A 70 -0.45 6.99 -3.64
CA ASN A 70 -0.20 7.00 -2.20
C ASN A 70 -1.42 7.58 -1.47
N ILE A 71 -1.79 6.96 -0.35
CA ILE A 71 -2.90 7.39 0.49
C ILE A 71 -2.50 7.34 1.95
N ILE A 72 -2.88 8.35 2.73
CA ILE A 72 -2.49 8.49 4.12
C ILE A 72 -3.64 8.67 5.11
N PRO A 73 -4.88 8.18 4.88
CA PRO A 73 -5.98 8.42 5.81
C PRO A 73 -5.74 7.72 7.16
N LEU A 74 -4.87 6.70 7.19
CA LEU A 74 -4.52 5.91 8.38
C LEU A 74 -3.31 6.43 9.15
N HIS A 75 -2.66 7.51 8.70
CA HIS A 75 -1.55 8.11 9.42
C HIS A 75 -1.96 8.56 10.84
N ASP A 76 -1.06 8.45 11.80
CA ASP A 76 -1.33 8.94 13.15
C ASP A 76 -1.44 10.47 13.18
N GLY A 77 -2.21 10.99 14.13
CA GLY A 77 -2.45 12.41 14.31
C GLY A 77 -3.45 13.03 13.34
N ASN A 78 -3.92 12.29 12.32
CA ASN A 78 -5.03 12.72 11.46
C ASN A 78 -6.29 12.98 12.29
N ARG A 79 -7.05 14.01 11.92
CA ARG A 79 -8.23 14.49 12.67
C ARG A 79 -9.41 14.63 11.73
N PHE A 80 -10.63 14.45 12.23
CA PHE A 80 -11.81 14.85 11.45
C PHE A 80 -11.85 16.37 11.31
N VAL A 81 -12.32 16.86 10.18
CA VAL A 81 -12.50 18.31 9.97
C VAL A 81 -13.44 18.87 11.05
N GLY A 82 -13.05 20.00 11.65
CA GLY A 82 -13.81 20.65 12.72
C GLY A 82 -13.55 20.11 14.14
N THR A 83 -12.62 19.16 14.32
CA THR A 83 -12.17 18.71 15.64
C THR A 83 -10.65 18.77 15.78
N ASN A 84 -10.19 19.00 17.00
CA ASN A 84 -8.77 18.97 17.37
C ASN A 84 -8.33 17.60 17.93
N LYS A 85 -9.24 16.64 18.05
CA LYS A 85 -8.93 15.28 18.51
C LYS A 85 -8.48 14.41 17.34
N THR A 86 -7.46 13.59 17.56
CA THR A 86 -7.09 12.51 16.64
C THR A 86 -8.30 11.64 16.35
N ALA A 87 -8.53 11.37 15.08
CA ALA A 87 -9.58 10.49 14.61
C ALA A 87 -9.23 9.03 14.92
N ASP A 88 -10.20 8.30 15.47
CA ASP A 88 -10.03 6.89 15.82
C ASP A 88 -9.56 6.07 14.60
N TYR A 89 -8.58 5.19 14.81
CA TYR A 89 -8.00 4.40 13.73
C TYR A 89 -9.03 3.43 13.12
N ARG A 90 -9.83 2.76 13.96
CA ARG A 90 -10.78 1.75 13.48
C ARG A 90 -11.83 2.40 12.59
N THR A 91 -12.35 3.56 12.98
CA THR A 91 -13.30 4.31 12.13
C THR A 91 -12.67 4.66 10.78
N ARG A 92 -11.45 5.22 10.76
CA ARG A 92 -10.77 5.59 9.51
C ARG A 92 -10.45 4.38 8.63
N ALA A 93 -10.01 3.27 9.24
CA ALA A 93 -9.74 2.02 8.54
C ALA A 93 -11.02 1.44 7.91
N GLN A 94 -12.14 1.43 8.65
CA GLN A 94 -13.42 1.00 8.11
C GLN A 94 -13.82 1.86 6.90
N THR A 95 -13.75 3.19 7.03
CA THR A 95 -14.07 4.11 5.92
C THR A 95 -13.19 3.85 4.70
N LEU A 96 -11.87 3.70 4.88
CA LEU A 96 -10.96 3.39 3.78
C LEU A 96 -11.35 2.06 3.11
N PHE A 97 -11.59 1.00 3.88
CA PHE A 97 -11.94 -0.30 3.32
C PHE A 97 -13.29 -0.29 2.60
N ASP A 98 -14.29 0.43 3.12
CA ASP A 98 -15.58 0.61 2.46
C ASP A 98 -15.42 1.36 1.12
N GLN A 99 -14.58 2.40 1.09
CA GLN A 99 -14.27 3.17 -0.11
C GLN A 99 -13.51 2.31 -1.15
N LEU A 100 -12.50 1.55 -0.73
CA LEU A 100 -11.77 0.64 -1.61
C LEU A 100 -12.67 -0.47 -2.15
N ASN A 101 -13.55 -1.06 -1.33
CA ASN A 101 -14.49 -2.07 -1.78
C ASN A 101 -15.49 -1.51 -2.81
N THR A 102 -16.06 -0.34 -2.51
CA THR A 102 -16.93 0.37 -3.46
C THR A 102 -16.22 0.63 -4.79
N PHE A 103 -14.96 1.06 -4.74
CA PHE A 103 -14.19 1.31 -5.96
C PHE A 103 -13.88 0.02 -6.74
N LEU A 104 -13.57 -1.09 -6.07
CA LEU A 104 -13.39 -2.39 -6.72
C LEU A 104 -14.66 -2.84 -7.45
N GLU A 105 -15.83 -2.62 -6.87
CA GLU A 105 -17.12 -2.87 -7.54
C GLU A 105 -17.32 -1.97 -8.76
N GLU A 106 -16.98 -0.69 -8.67
CA GLU A 106 -17.03 0.23 -9.84
C GLU A 106 -16.03 -0.16 -10.94
N LEU A 107 -14.86 -0.68 -10.58
CA LEU A 107 -13.92 -1.24 -11.54
C LEU A 107 -14.48 -2.48 -12.22
N GLU A 108 -15.11 -3.39 -11.48
CA GLU A 108 -15.77 -4.58 -12.06
C GLU A 108 -16.87 -4.17 -13.04
N LYS A 109 -17.73 -3.22 -12.66
CA LYS A 109 -18.78 -2.66 -13.54
C LYS A 109 -18.22 -1.97 -14.79
N SER A 110 -17.01 -1.41 -14.69
CA SER A 110 -16.39 -0.70 -15.83
C SER A 110 -16.00 -1.61 -16.99
N GLY A 111 -15.86 -2.93 -16.75
CA GLY A 111 -15.36 -3.89 -17.73
C GLY A 111 -13.88 -3.71 -18.11
N ARG A 112 -13.16 -2.79 -17.46
CA ARG A 112 -11.73 -2.57 -17.72
C ARG A 112 -10.89 -3.72 -17.18
N LYS A 113 -9.80 -4.00 -17.88
CA LYS A 113 -8.75 -4.95 -17.47
C LYS A 113 -7.76 -4.22 -16.58
N VAL A 114 -7.79 -4.51 -15.28
CA VAL A 114 -6.97 -3.79 -14.29
C VAL A 114 -6.33 -4.79 -13.33
N MET A 115 -5.03 -4.65 -13.09
CA MET A 115 -4.35 -5.29 -11.97
C MET A 115 -4.25 -4.26 -10.84
N VAL A 116 -4.99 -4.48 -9.76
CA VAL A 116 -4.93 -3.65 -8.55
C VAL A 116 -3.96 -4.30 -7.58
N VAL A 117 -2.95 -3.55 -7.13
CA VAL A 117 -1.96 -3.98 -6.15
C VAL A 117 -2.06 -3.06 -4.95
N VAL A 118 -2.38 -3.61 -3.78
CA VAL A 118 -2.47 -2.88 -2.51
C VAL A 118 -1.25 -3.25 -1.66
N VAL A 119 -0.40 -2.26 -1.38
CA VAL A 119 0.84 -2.41 -0.61
C VAL A 119 0.90 -1.31 0.44
N PRO A 120 0.63 -1.60 1.72
CA PRO A 120 0.89 -0.65 2.80
C PRO A 120 2.37 -0.27 2.86
N GLU A 121 2.69 0.95 3.28
CA GLU A 121 4.10 1.36 3.46
C GLU A 121 4.72 0.63 4.66
N HIS A 122 4.02 0.70 5.80
CA HIS A 122 4.33 0.04 7.05
C HIS A 122 3.08 0.10 7.96
N GLY A 123 3.12 -0.57 9.11
CA GLY A 123 2.08 -0.53 10.13
C GLY A 123 2.10 0.77 10.94
N ALA A 124 0.94 1.17 11.48
CA ALA A 124 0.79 2.40 12.26
C ALA A 124 1.21 2.28 13.74
N ALA A 125 1.86 1.16 14.13
CA ALA A 125 2.26 0.88 15.52
C ALA A 125 1.11 1.03 16.54
N LEU A 126 -0.11 0.60 16.17
CA LEU A 126 -1.31 0.75 17.02
C LEU A 126 -1.16 0.07 18.38
N VAL A 127 -0.50 -1.09 18.39
CA VAL A 127 -0.14 -1.81 19.59
C VAL A 127 1.37 -1.63 19.77
N GLY A 128 1.77 -1.06 20.90
CA GLY A 128 3.17 -0.99 21.28
C GLY A 128 3.72 -2.33 21.74
N ASP A 129 5.02 -2.39 21.96
CA ASP A 129 5.71 -3.56 22.51
C ASP A 129 6.66 -3.14 23.65
N LYS A 130 7.54 -4.06 24.06
CA LYS A 130 8.49 -3.82 25.17
C LYS A 130 9.56 -2.77 24.85
N MET A 131 9.81 -2.47 23.58
CA MET A 131 10.83 -1.52 23.12
C MET A 131 10.23 -0.16 22.77
N GLN A 132 9.04 -0.13 22.19
CA GLN A 132 8.42 1.11 21.72
C GLN A 132 6.93 1.17 22.08
N MET A 133 6.51 2.31 22.61
CA MET A 133 5.10 2.58 22.92
C MET A 133 4.26 2.67 21.64
N SER A 134 2.94 2.52 21.78
CA SER A 134 2.00 2.72 20.67
C SER A 134 2.22 4.07 19.97
N GLY A 135 2.17 4.08 18.65
CA GLY A 135 2.42 5.23 17.78
C GLY A 135 3.90 5.50 17.47
N LEU A 136 4.85 4.97 18.26
CA LEU A 136 6.27 5.07 17.95
C LEU A 136 6.68 4.02 16.91
N ARG A 137 7.56 4.44 16.00
CA ARG A 137 7.96 3.67 14.82
C ARG A 137 9.43 3.93 14.42
N ASP A 138 10.24 4.37 15.37
CA ASP A 138 11.68 4.59 15.17
C ASP A 138 12.41 3.26 14.91
N ILE A 139 11.88 2.17 15.47
CA ILE A 139 12.39 0.82 15.27
C ILE A 139 11.43 0.06 14.34
N PRO A 140 11.89 -0.45 13.19
CA PRO A 140 11.05 -1.16 12.22
C PRO A 140 10.79 -2.61 12.67
N SER A 141 10.01 -2.77 13.75
CA SER A 141 9.74 -4.06 14.36
C SER A 141 8.89 -4.96 13.45
N PRO A 142 8.89 -6.29 13.65
CA PRO A 142 8.07 -7.19 12.84
C PRO A 142 6.58 -6.88 12.87
N GLY A 143 6.05 -6.34 13.98
CA GLY A 143 4.64 -5.92 14.07
C GLY A 143 4.30 -4.68 13.23
N ILE A 144 5.31 -3.90 12.85
CA ILE A 144 5.19 -2.73 11.97
C ILE A 144 5.44 -3.15 10.52
N THR A 145 6.42 -4.02 10.25
CA THR A 145 6.85 -4.32 8.87
C THR A 145 6.18 -5.54 8.25
N HIS A 146 5.50 -6.36 9.05
CA HIS A 146 4.65 -7.43 8.51
C HIS A 146 3.28 -6.88 8.08
N ILE A 147 3.20 -6.48 6.81
CA ILE A 147 2.06 -5.82 6.20
C ILE A 147 1.20 -6.76 5.34
N PRO A 148 -0.13 -6.53 5.23
CA PRO A 148 -0.97 -7.26 4.29
C PRO A 148 -0.79 -6.70 2.87
N VAL A 149 -0.31 -7.53 1.94
CA VAL A 149 -0.22 -7.20 0.51
C VAL A 149 -1.25 -8.00 -0.27
N GLY A 150 -1.99 -7.35 -1.17
CA GLY A 150 -3.03 -7.98 -1.97
C GLY A 150 -2.95 -7.60 -3.45
N ILE A 151 -3.24 -8.56 -4.33
CA ILE A 151 -3.37 -8.34 -5.77
C ILE A 151 -4.74 -8.84 -6.21
N LYS A 152 -5.49 -8.00 -6.92
CA LYS A 152 -6.78 -8.35 -7.53
C LYS A 152 -6.76 -8.03 -9.01
N LEU A 153 -7.16 -8.99 -9.83
CA LEU A 153 -7.29 -8.85 -11.27
C LEU A 153 -8.76 -8.59 -11.62
N ILE A 154 -9.04 -7.48 -12.29
CA ILE A 154 -10.37 -7.05 -12.74
C ILE A 154 -10.51 -7.27 -14.24
N GLY A 155 -11.71 -7.62 -14.70
CA GLY A 155 -12.01 -7.77 -16.14
C GLY A 155 -11.38 -9.00 -16.78
N MET A 156 -11.14 -10.05 -15.98
CA MET A 156 -10.70 -11.36 -16.48
C MET A 156 -11.84 -12.12 -17.16
N LYS A 157 -11.48 -12.92 -18.17
CA LYS A 157 -12.37 -13.92 -18.75
C LYS A 157 -12.45 -15.19 -17.90
N ALA A 158 -11.30 -15.67 -17.41
CA ALA A 158 -11.24 -16.82 -16.52
C ALA A 158 -11.97 -16.57 -15.20
N PRO A 159 -12.57 -17.61 -14.60
CA PRO A 159 -13.17 -17.49 -13.27
C PRO A 159 -12.11 -17.15 -12.22
N GLN A 160 -12.48 -16.26 -11.30
CA GLN A 160 -11.68 -15.96 -10.11
C GLN A 160 -11.64 -17.19 -9.19
N PRO A 161 -10.54 -17.39 -8.43
CA PRO A 161 -10.49 -18.46 -7.46
C PRO A 161 -11.51 -18.23 -6.34
N ALA A 162 -12.07 -19.32 -5.78
CA ALA A 162 -13.09 -19.23 -4.73
C ALA A 162 -12.57 -18.58 -3.43
N SER A 163 -11.27 -18.63 -3.19
CA SER A 163 -10.57 -17.95 -2.11
C SER A 163 -9.26 -17.34 -2.62
N PRO A 164 -8.73 -16.30 -1.95
CA PRO A 164 -7.43 -15.74 -2.31
C PRO A 164 -6.34 -16.81 -2.32
N VAL A 165 -5.46 -16.75 -3.32
CA VAL A 165 -4.24 -17.57 -3.36
C VAL A 165 -3.26 -16.98 -2.36
N VAL A 166 -2.89 -17.76 -1.34
CA VAL A 166 -2.02 -17.31 -0.25
C VAL A 166 -0.57 -17.63 -0.55
N VAL A 167 0.28 -16.59 -0.57
CA VAL A 167 1.74 -16.73 -0.61
C VAL A 167 2.26 -16.63 0.84
N SER A 168 2.70 -17.75 1.40
CA SER A 168 3.20 -17.82 2.78
C SER A 168 4.72 -17.64 2.91
N ALA A 169 5.45 -17.72 1.81
CA ALA A 169 6.90 -17.57 1.80
C ALA A 169 7.32 -16.12 2.12
N PRO A 170 8.45 -15.89 2.83
CA PRO A 170 8.96 -14.55 3.11
C PRO A 170 9.12 -13.74 1.83
N SER A 171 8.36 -12.65 1.71
CA SER A 171 8.24 -11.87 0.48
C SER A 171 8.46 -10.39 0.74
N SER A 172 8.97 -9.69 -0.27
CA SER A 172 9.07 -8.23 -0.31
C SER A 172 8.77 -7.73 -1.73
N TYR A 173 9.13 -6.49 -2.05
CA TYR A 173 8.76 -5.81 -3.29
C TYR A 173 9.18 -6.56 -4.57
N LEU A 174 10.23 -7.39 -4.52
CA LEU A 174 10.70 -8.16 -5.67
C LEU A 174 9.66 -9.21 -6.13
N ALA A 175 8.90 -9.80 -5.20
CA ALA A 175 7.83 -10.74 -5.55
C ALA A 175 6.67 -10.04 -6.29
N ILE A 176 6.39 -8.78 -5.94
CA ILE A 176 5.39 -7.96 -6.63
C ILE A 176 5.87 -7.65 -8.05
N SER A 177 7.13 -7.24 -8.20
CA SER A 177 7.73 -6.97 -9.51
C SER A 177 7.70 -8.21 -10.42
N GLU A 178 8.02 -9.38 -9.87
CA GLU A 178 7.93 -10.65 -10.59
C GLU A 178 6.49 -10.98 -11.03
N LEU A 179 5.50 -10.80 -10.16
CA LEU A 179 4.10 -11.03 -10.52
C LEU A 179 3.63 -10.06 -11.63
N VAL A 180 4.02 -8.78 -11.55
CA VAL A 180 3.76 -7.81 -12.62
C VAL A 180 4.43 -8.27 -13.92
N SER A 181 5.68 -8.70 -13.87
CA SER A 181 6.43 -9.22 -15.03
C SER A 181 5.72 -10.41 -15.69
N ARG A 182 5.26 -11.39 -14.89
CA ARG A 182 4.52 -12.57 -15.38
C ARG A 182 3.22 -12.22 -16.09
N MET A 183 2.59 -11.10 -15.73
CA MET A 183 1.27 -10.70 -16.24
C MET A 183 1.31 -9.54 -17.24
N VAL A 184 2.48 -8.96 -17.51
CA VAL A 184 2.62 -7.73 -18.31
C VAL A 184 2.16 -7.88 -19.76
N ASP A 185 2.21 -9.10 -20.31
CA ASP A 185 1.72 -9.38 -21.66
C ASP A 185 0.18 -9.26 -21.78
N GLY A 186 -0.52 -9.27 -20.64
CA GLY A 186 -1.96 -9.11 -20.52
C GLY A 186 -2.78 -10.35 -20.87
N LYS A 187 -2.15 -11.50 -21.18
CA LYS A 187 -2.87 -12.72 -21.55
C LYS A 187 -3.76 -13.26 -20.44
N VAL A 188 -3.38 -13.00 -19.19
CA VAL A 188 -4.15 -13.35 -17.98
C VAL A 188 -5.60 -12.84 -18.04
N PHE A 189 -5.84 -11.69 -18.70
CA PHE A 189 -7.19 -11.11 -18.80
C PHE A 189 -8.06 -11.76 -19.89
N SER A 190 -7.47 -12.40 -20.90
CA SER A 190 -8.18 -13.01 -22.02
C SER A 190 -8.23 -14.54 -21.99
N ALA A 191 -7.44 -15.17 -21.12
CA ALA A 191 -7.39 -16.62 -20.99
C ALA A 191 -8.73 -17.18 -20.48
N GLU A 192 -9.16 -18.33 -21.01
CA GLU A 192 -10.36 -19.05 -20.53
C GLU A 192 -10.14 -19.62 -19.12
N ASN A 193 -8.90 -20.01 -18.83
CA ASN A 193 -8.48 -20.59 -17.56
C ASN A 193 -7.12 -20.00 -17.18
N VAL A 194 -6.90 -19.81 -15.88
CA VAL A 194 -5.62 -19.38 -15.31
C VAL A 194 -5.19 -20.40 -14.28
N ASP A 195 -3.97 -20.93 -14.44
CA ASP A 195 -3.33 -21.74 -13.42
C ASP A 195 -2.72 -20.84 -12.36
N TRP A 196 -3.51 -20.58 -11.33
CA TRP A 196 -3.15 -19.73 -10.20
C TRP A 196 -1.94 -20.25 -9.43
N GLN A 197 -1.78 -21.58 -9.33
CA GLN A 197 -0.68 -22.19 -8.60
C GLN A 197 0.63 -21.93 -9.35
N THR A 198 0.65 -22.17 -10.66
CA THR A 198 1.82 -21.87 -11.51
C THR A 198 2.15 -20.38 -11.50
N LEU A 199 1.14 -19.50 -11.55
CA LEU A 199 1.35 -18.05 -11.50
C LEU A 199 2.08 -17.60 -10.23
N THR A 200 1.79 -18.23 -9.09
CA THR A 200 2.39 -17.88 -7.78
C THR A 200 3.56 -18.77 -7.36
N GLN A 201 3.91 -19.80 -8.14
CA GLN A 201 4.98 -20.72 -7.79
C GLN A 201 6.36 -20.09 -8.03
N GLY A 202 7.31 -20.33 -7.12
CA GLY A 202 8.70 -19.91 -7.28
C GLY A 202 8.86 -18.39 -7.36
N LEU A 203 8.04 -17.64 -6.62
CA LEU A 203 8.26 -16.22 -6.42
C LEU A 203 9.56 -15.99 -5.63
N PRO A 204 10.28 -14.89 -5.89
CA PRO A 204 11.51 -14.59 -5.19
C PRO A 204 11.24 -14.33 -3.71
N GLU A 205 11.87 -15.13 -2.86
CA GLU A 205 11.83 -14.95 -1.42
C GLU A 205 12.83 -13.87 -0.98
N THR A 206 12.47 -13.12 0.05
CA THR A 206 13.33 -12.07 0.63
C THR A 206 13.41 -12.24 2.13
N ALA A 207 14.63 -12.21 2.68
CA ALA A 207 14.84 -12.30 4.11
C ALA A 207 14.12 -11.16 4.84
N LEU A 208 13.59 -11.45 6.04
CA LEU A 208 12.88 -10.49 6.87
C LEU A 208 13.89 -9.55 7.55
N ILE A 209 14.29 -8.51 6.81
CA ILE A 209 15.20 -7.45 7.24
C ILE A 209 14.46 -6.12 7.04
N SER A 210 14.57 -5.23 8.01
CA SER A 210 13.98 -3.89 7.94
C SER A 210 14.93 -2.87 8.54
N GLU A 211 15.02 -1.70 7.91
CA GLU A 211 15.98 -0.66 8.25
C GLU A 211 15.35 0.72 8.18
N ASN A 212 15.68 1.54 9.17
CA ASN A 212 15.49 2.98 9.21
C ASN A 212 16.86 3.63 9.44
N ASP A 213 16.96 4.96 9.40
CA ASP A 213 18.22 5.71 9.59
C ASP A 213 19.09 5.25 10.78
N ASN A 214 18.44 4.83 11.87
CA ASN A 214 19.08 4.56 13.16
C ASN A 214 18.93 3.10 13.64
N ALA A 215 18.21 2.25 12.93
CA ALA A 215 17.85 0.92 13.43
C ALA A 215 17.73 -0.11 12.32
N ILE A 216 18.31 -1.30 12.53
CA ILE A 216 18.11 -2.48 11.68
C ILE A 216 17.51 -3.59 12.52
N VAL A 217 16.45 -4.21 12.01
CA VAL A 217 15.81 -5.41 12.59
C VAL A 217 15.92 -6.56 11.60
N MET A 218 16.31 -7.74 12.07
CA MET A 218 16.36 -8.94 11.24
C MET A 218 15.90 -10.19 11.98
N GLN A 219 15.38 -11.17 11.25
CA GLN A 219 15.17 -12.52 11.76
C GLN A 219 16.44 -13.36 11.58
N TYR A 220 16.96 -13.93 12.67
CA TYR A 220 18.11 -14.84 12.66
C TYR A 220 17.80 -16.09 13.50
N GLN A 221 17.87 -17.26 12.87
CA GLN A 221 17.55 -18.55 13.51
C GLN A 221 16.18 -18.56 14.22
N GLY A 222 15.17 -17.95 13.58
CA GLY A 222 13.80 -17.88 14.10
C GLY A 222 13.59 -16.88 15.25
N LYS A 223 14.56 -16.00 15.53
CA LYS A 223 14.46 -14.95 16.55
C LYS A 223 14.75 -13.57 15.97
N PRO A 224 13.99 -12.54 16.35
CA PRO A 224 14.29 -11.17 15.94
C PRO A 224 15.50 -10.61 16.71
N TYR A 225 16.38 -9.92 15.99
CA TYR A 225 17.51 -9.17 16.52
C TYR A 225 17.41 -7.72 16.05
N ILE A 226 17.99 -6.82 16.84
CA ILE A 226 18.06 -5.40 16.54
C ILE A 226 19.50 -4.89 16.67
N ARG A 227 19.87 -3.99 15.77
CA ARG A 227 21.08 -3.17 15.85
C ARG A 227 20.67 -1.69 15.82
N LEU A 228 21.08 -0.93 16.82
CA LEU A 228 20.82 0.50 16.93
C LEU A 228 22.10 1.30 16.65
N ASN A 229 22.02 2.33 15.82
CA ASN A 229 23.09 3.31 15.56
C ASN A 229 24.47 2.67 15.25
N GLY A 230 24.49 1.55 14.53
CA GLY A 230 25.72 0.83 14.18
C GLY A 230 26.41 0.10 15.35
N GLY A 231 25.77 -0.01 16.52
CA GLY A 231 26.27 -0.75 17.68
C GLY A 231 26.17 -2.28 17.53
N ASP A 232 26.14 -2.97 18.67
CA ASP A 232 26.04 -4.43 18.70
C ASP A 232 24.63 -4.94 18.39
N TRP A 233 24.55 -6.15 17.86
CA TRP A 233 23.30 -6.87 17.71
C TRP A 233 22.84 -7.44 19.05
N VAL A 234 21.60 -7.14 19.44
CA VAL A 234 20.97 -7.70 20.63
C VAL A 234 19.63 -8.36 20.26
N PRO A 235 19.18 -9.37 21.01
CA PRO A 235 17.83 -9.93 20.81
C PRO A 235 16.76 -8.85 20.96
N TYR A 236 15.79 -8.81 20.06
CA TYR A 236 14.64 -7.91 20.18
C TYR A 236 13.71 -8.42 21.30
N PRO A 237 13.41 -7.59 22.32
CA PRO A 237 12.50 -7.99 23.39
C PRO A 237 11.08 -8.27 22.87
N GLN A 238 10.59 -9.48 23.10
CA GLN A 238 9.21 -9.92 22.83
C GLN A 238 8.39 -9.89 24.10
#